data_AF-A0A950MDD7-F1
#
_entry.id   AF-A0A950MDD7-F1
#
_cell.length_a   1.000
_cell.length_b   1.000
_cell.length_c   1.000
_cell.angle_alpha   90.00
_cell.angle_beta   90.00
_cell.angle_gamma   90.00
#
_symmetry.space_group_name_H-M   'P 1'
#
loop_
_entity.id
_entity.type
_entity.pdbx_description
1 polymer ?
#
loop_
_entity_poly.entity_id
_entity_poly.type
_entity_poly.pdbx_seq_one_letter_code
_entity_poly.pdbx_strand_id
1 'polypeptide(L)'
;MNAATIRVETVFGPMVAYPDDLITRHLLDFGAHTRPELAFLSRVVRAGDRVFDLGAHIGTFTVPLAQRVGPAGQVVAVEAVPRT
;
A
#
# COMPACT_ATOMS: atom_id res chain seq x y z
N MET A 1 -22.11 1.39 -7.91
CA MET A 1 -22.69 0.63 -6.79
C MET A 1 -21.72 0.75 -5.63
N ASN A 2 -22.20 0.97 -4.40
CA ASN A 2 -21.31 1.09 -3.24
C ASN A 2 -20.80 -0.31 -2.91
N ALA A 3 -19.59 -0.66 -3.37
CA ALA A 3 -19.01 -1.96 -3.10
C ALA A 3 -18.73 -2.06 -1.59
N ALA A 4 -19.23 -3.11 -0.95
CA ALA A 4 -18.92 -3.35 0.46
C ALA A 4 -17.40 -3.54 0.60
N THR A 5 -16.77 -2.80 1.51
CA THR A 5 -15.34 -2.98 1.81
C THR A 5 -15.16 -4.01 2.92
N ILE A 6 -13.98 -4.63 2.95
CA ILE A 6 -13.56 -5.55 4.01
C ILE A 6 -12.30 -5.04 4.66
N ARG A 7 -12.07 -5.46 5.90
CA ARG A 7 -10.81 -5.22 6.60
C ARG A 7 -9.92 -6.46 6.48
N VAL A 8 -8.69 -6.26 6.03
CA VAL A 8 -7.68 -7.31 5.89
C VAL A 8 -6.48 -6.97 6.78
N GLU A 9 -6.09 -7.91 7.63
CA GLU A 9 -4.87 -7.77 8.43
C GLU A 9 -3.65 -8.07 7.56
N THR A 10 -2.69 -7.15 7.54
CA THR A 10 -1.46 -7.28 6.75
C THR A 10 -0.24 -7.14 7.64
N VAL A 11 0.94 -7.48 7.12
CA VAL A 11 2.20 -7.30 7.86
C VAL A 11 2.54 -5.83 8.14
N PHE A 12 1.84 -4.88 7.50
CA PHE A 12 2.03 -3.43 7.67
C PHE A 12 0.89 -2.77 8.46
N GLY A 13 -0.01 -3.57 9.03
CA GLY A 13 -1.21 -3.13 9.72
C GLY A 13 -2.51 -3.42 8.95
N PRO A 14 -3.66 -3.14 9.55
CA PRO A 14 -4.94 -3.38 8.90
C PRO A 14 -5.15 -2.45 7.69
N MET A 15 -5.67 -2.99 6.61
CA MET A 15 -6.06 -2.25 5.41
C MET A 15 -7.55 -2.44 5.12
N VAL A 16 -8.19 -1.39 4.60
CA VAL A 16 -9.55 -1.46 4.04
C VAL A 16 -9.39 -1.81 2.56
N ALA A 17 -10.11 -2.83 2.11
CA ALA A 17 -9.90 -3.45 0.81
C ALA A 17 -11.24 -3.83 0.15
N TYR A 18 -11.22 -4.20 -1.12
CA TYR A 18 -12.41 -4.53 -1.90
C TYR A 18 -12.50 -6.05 -2.12
N PRO A 19 -13.62 -6.72 -1.79
CA PRO A 19 -13.71 -8.19 -1.88
C PRO A 19 -13.34 -8.77 -3.25
N ASP A 20 -13.72 -8.08 -4.32
CA ASP A 20 -13.54 -8.51 -5.71
C ASP A 20 -12.33 -7.85 -6.38
N ASP A 21 -11.23 -7.72 -5.64
CA ASP A 21 -10.00 -7.10 -6.11
C ASP A 21 -8.79 -8.05 -6.00
N LEU A 22 -7.95 -8.05 -7.05
CA LEU A 22 -6.76 -8.89 -7.13
C LEU A 22 -5.77 -8.57 -6.00
N ILE A 23 -5.62 -7.30 -5.65
CA ILE A 23 -4.72 -6.87 -4.58
C ILE A 23 -5.21 -7.45 -3.26
N THR A 24 -6.51 -7.35 -3.00
CA THR A 24 -7.17 -7.90 -1.81
C THR A 24 -6.97 -9.41 -1.69
N ARG A 25 -7.11 -10.15 -2.79
CA ARG A 25 -6.79 -11.58 -2.82
C ARG A 25 -5.33 -11.85 -2.42
N HIS A 26 -4.37 -11.08 -2.95
CA HIS A 26 -2.97 -11.23 -2.55
C HIS A 26 -2.72 -10.90 -1.07
N LEU A 27 -3.43 -9.91 -0.52
CA LEU A 27 -3.37 -9.61 0.91
C LEU A 27 -3.89 -10.77 1.76
N LEU A 28 -4.99 -11.41 1.36
CA LEU A 28 -5.55 -12.56 2.06
C LEU A 28 -4.65 -13.80 1.96
N ASP A 29 -4.12 -14.09 0.77
CA ASP A 29 -3.31 -15.29 0.50
C ASP A 29 -1.89 -15.18 1.08
N PHE A 30 -1.30 -13.97 1.07
CA PHE A 30 0.13 -13.77 1.36
C PHE A 30 0.46 -12.70 2.41
N GLY A 31 -0.53 -11.98 2.92
CA GLY A 31 -0.36 -10.89 3.89
C GLY A 31 0.25 -9.59 3.33
N ALA A 32 0.60 -9.55 2.04
CA ALA A 32 1.12 -8.38 1.34
C ALA A 32 1.00 -8.56 -0.20
N HIS A 33 0.78 -7.46 -0.91
CA HIS A 33 0.91 -7.39 -2.37
C HIS A 33 2.39 -7.19 -2.76
N THR A 34 2.83 -7.77 -3.88
CA THR A 34 4.13 -7.47 -4.53
C THR A 34 5.34 -7.44 -3.58
N ARG A 35 5.55 -8.54 -2.86
CA ARG A 35 6.66 -8.69 -1.89
C ARG A 35 8.06 -8.45 -2.48
N PRO A 36 8.41 -8.92 -3.71
CA PRO A 36 9.71 -8.65 -4.30
C PRO A 36 9.97 -7.15 -4.55
N GLU A 37 8.97 -6.43 -5.04
CA GLU A 37 9.04 -4.98 -5.29
C GLU A 37 9.18 -4.21 -3.97
N LEU A 38 8.41 -4.56 -2.94
CA LEU A 38 8.57 -3.98 -1.61
C LEU A 38 9.96 -4.27 -1.01
N ALA A 39 10.50 -5.48 -1.21
CA ALA A 39 11.85 -5.82 -0.76
C ALA A 39 12.90 -4.96 -1.47
N PHE A 40 12.76 -4.73 -2.78
CA PHE A 40 13.60 -3.80 -3.52
C PHE A 40 13.47 -2.36 -2.99
N LEU A 41 12.24 -1.86 -2.86
CA LEU A 41 11.96 -0.50 -2.39
C LEU A 41 12.54 -0.25 -0.99
N SER A 42 12.45 -1.22 -0.08
CA SER A 42 13.00 -1.11 1.28
C SER A 42 14.52 -0.88 1.32
N ARG A 43 15.24 -1.29 0.26
CA ARG A 43 16.69 -1.14 0.11
C ARG A 43 17.09 0.20 -0.51
N VAL A 44 16.24 0.77 -1.37
CA VAL A 44 16.55 2.02 -2.10
C VAL A 44 16.00 3.26 -1.39
N VAL A 45 14.83 3.15 -0.75
CA VAL A 45 14.19 4.23 0.00
C VAL A 45 14.79 4.30 1.41
N ARG A 46 15.15 5.52 1.83
CA ARG A 46 15.80 5.83 3.10
C ARG A 46 14.89 6.68 3.99
N ALA A 47 15.24 6.72 5.28
CA ALA A 47 14.57 7.62 6.22
C ALA A 47 14.80 9.08 5.79
N GLY A 48 13.75 9.91 5.83
CA GLY A 48 13.77 11.29 5.38
C GLY A 48 13.48 11.49 3.88
N ASP A 49 13.42 10.41 3.08
CA ASP A 49 13.13 10.54 1.65
C ASP A 49 11.70 11.05 1.41
N ARG A 50 11.54 11.68 0.23
CA ARG A 50 10.24 12.07 -0.32
C ARG A 50 9.90 11.18 -1.49
N VAL A 51 8.75 10.52 -1.43
CA VAL A 51 8.32 9.53 -2.44
C VAL A 51 6.96 9.91 -3.02
N PHE A 52 6.81 9.75 -4.33
CA PHE A 52 5.52 9.78 -5.00
C PHE A 52 5.09 8.34 -5.28
N ASP A 53 3.91 7.95 -4.78
CA ASP A 53 3.26 6.68 -5.09
C ASP A 53 2.11 6.96 -6.05
N LEU A 54 2.27 6.59 -7.32
CA LEU A 54 1.36 6.94 -8.41
C LEU A 54 0.61 5.68 -8.86
N GLY A 55 -0.72 5.69 -8.72
CA GLY A 55 -1.54 4.48 -8.77
C GLY A 55 -1.62 3.80 -7.40
N ALA A 56 -1.79 4.61 -6.35
CA ALA A 56 -1.70 4.16 -4.97
C ALA A 56 -2.77 3.12 -4.59
N HIS A 57 -3.91 3.09 -5.29
CA HIS A 57 -5.04 2.22 -4.99
C HIS A 57 -5.36 2.23 -3.48
N ILE A 58 -5.47 1.06 -2.85
CA ILE A 58 -5.69 0.91 -1.39
C ILE A 58 -4.43 1.11 -0.52
N GLY A 59 -3.32 1.58 -1.09
CA GLY A 59 -2.11 1.99 -0.35
C GLY A 59 -1.14 0.88 0.03
N THR A 60 -1.13 -0.25 -0.70
CA THR A 60 -0.25 -1.40 -0.40
C THR A 60 1.25 -1.09 -0.54
N PHE A 61 1.63 -0.07 -1.33
CA PHE A 61 2.98 0.48 -1.36
C PHE A 61 3.12 1.73 -0.50
N THR A 62 2.10 2.61 -0.50
CA THR A 62 2.08 3.87 0.26
C THR A 62 2.39 3.65 1.74
N VAL A 63 1.71 2.72 2.42
CA VAL A 63 1.85 2.53 3.87
C VAL A 63 3.24 1.99 4.25
N PRO A 64 3.77 0.93 3.62
CA PRO A 64 5.15 0.49 3.85
C PRO A 64 6.18 1.59 3.58
N LEU A 65 6.00 2.36 2.50
CA LEU A 65 6.91 3.45 2.16
C LEU A 65 6.84 4.57 3.21
N ALA A 66 5.64 4.92 3.70
CA ALA A 66 5.47 5.90 4.77
C ALA A 66 6.17 5.46 6.07
N GLN A 67 6.03 4.18 6.44
CA GLN A 67 6.77 3.60 7.56
C GLN A 67 8.30 3.64 7.32
N ARG A 68 8.74 3.40 6.09
CA ARG A 68 10.15 3.34 5.72
C ARG A 68 10.85 4.69 5.71
N VAL A 69 10.20 5.73 5.19
CA VAL A 69 10.73 7.11 5.18
C VAL A 69 10.66 7.76 6.56
N GLY A 70 9.75 7.29 7.41
CA GLY A 70 9.64 7.72 8.81
C GLY A 70 9.19 9.19 8.96
N PRO A 71 9.21 9.73 10.18
CA PRO A 71 8.60 11.02 10.51
C PRO A 71 9.28 12.24 9.86
N ALA A 72 10.53 12.09 9.43
CA ALA A 72 11.26 13.14 8.72
C ALA A 72 11.04 13.11 7.20
N GLY A 73 10.43 12.04 6.68
CA GLY A 73 10.14 11.86 5.26
C GLY A 73 8.67 12.12 4.93
N GLN A 74 8.32 11.92 3.66
CA GLN A 74 6.95 12.12 3.18
C GLN A 74 6.64 11.20 2.00
N VAL A 75 5.42 10.66 1.98
CA VAL A 75 4.87 9.98 0.80
C VAL A 75 3.65 10.75 0.32
N VAL A 76 3.64 11.09 -0.98
CA VAL A 76 2.48 11.65 -1.67
C VAL A 76 1.89 10.54 -2.51
N ALA A 77 0.72 10.04 -2.09
CA ALA A 77 -0.03 9.01 -2.80
C ALA A 77 -1.07 9.64 -3.71
N VAL A 78 -1.13 9.19 -4.96
CA VAL A 78 -2.10 9.63 -5.96
C VAL A 78 -2.77 8.42 -6.58
N GLU A 79 -4.10 8.40 -6.55
CA GLU A 79 -4.91 7.41 -7.25
C GLU A 79 -5.83 8.14 -8.25
N ALA A 80 -5.83 7.69 -9.50
CA ALA A 80 -6.60 8.31 -10.57
C ALA A 80 -8.07 7.90 -10.53
N VAL A 81 -8.37 6.73 -9.97
CA VAL A 81 -9.73 6.18 -9.87
C VAL A 81 -10.34 6.53 -8.51
N PRO A 82 -11.31 7.47 -8.44
CA PRO A 82 -11.82 8.02 -7.18
C PRO A 82 -12.74 7.06 -6.38
N ARG A 83 -12.96 5.83 -6.85
CA ARG A 83 -13.86 4.84 -6.20
C ARG A 83 -13.20 3.46 -6.04
N THR A 84 -11.89 3.45 -5.99
CA THR A 84 -11.05 2.38 -5.47
C THR A 84 -10.38 2.83 -4.18
#